data_AF-A0A498FD39-F1
#
_entry.id   AF-A0A498FD39-F1
#
_cell.length_a   1.000
_cell.length_b   1.000
_cell.length_c   1.000
_cell.angle_alpha   90.00
_cell.angle_beta   90.00
_cell.angle_gamma   90.00
#
_symmetry.space_group_name_H-M   'P 1'
#
loop_
_entity.id
_entity.type
_entity.pdbx_description
1 polymer ?
#
loop_
_entity_poly.entity_id
_entity_poly.type
_entity_poly.pdbx_seq_one_letter_code
_entity_poly.pdbx_strand_id
1 'polypeptide(L)'
;VAHGADAVVYFRWRRCRQGQEQYHAGLRRQDGSPDRGYREASTAADELFDLDSVDASVALVHDYESLWATRSQPLSPDWVYWNHLRTYYDALRADVEPPSGVTSSLRTYYDALRARGVQVDIVSPEATLERYDAVVAPTLYLVGDELSTALTD
;
A
#
# COMPACT_ATOMS: atom_id res chain seq x y z
N VAL A 1 -8.57 -7.94 5.22
CA VAL A 1 -10.02 -7.63 5.31
C VAL A 1 -10.30 -6.14 5.45
N ALA A 2 -9.68 -5.40 6.39
CA ALA A 2 -9.88 -3.93 6.53
C ALA A 2 -9.56 -3.04 5.30
N HIS A 3 -8.96 -3.62 4.25
CA HIS A 3 -8.69 -3.02 2.94
C HIS A 3 -9.53 -3.65 1.82
N GLY A 4 -10.65 -4.31 2.14
CA GLY A 4 -11.56 -4.91 1.15
C GLY A 4 -11.12 -6.26 0.56
N ALA A 5 -10.19 -6.98 1.19
CA ALA A 5 -9.82 -8.32 0.72
C ALA A 5 -10.90 -9.36 1.05
N ASP A 6 -11.52 -9.96 0.03
CA ASP A 6 -12.55 -11.01 0.17
C ASP A 6 -11.99 -12.36 0.62
N ALA A 7 -10.70 -12.61 0.38
CA ALA A 7 -10.02 -13.83 0.75
C ALA A 7 -8.60 -13.55 1.22
N VAL A 8 -8.16 -14.29 2.25
CA VAL A 8 -6.78 -14.28 2.74
C VAL A 8 -6.22 -15.69 2.62
N VAL A 9 -5.22 -15.86 1.76
CA VAL A 9 -4.59 -17.16 1.48
C VAL A 9 -3.17 -17.18 2.04
N TYR A 10 -2.93 -18.06 3.01
CA TYR A 10 -1.60 -18.22 3.60
C TYR A 10 -0.70 -19.06 2.70
N PHE A 11 0.43 -18.50 2.31
CA PHE A 11 1.55 -19.26 1.75
C PHE A 11 2.50 -19.65 2.90
N ARG A 12 2.58 -20.90 3.32
CA ARG A 12 2.08 -22.16 2.73
C ARG A 12 1.46 -23.07 3.79
N TRP A 13 0.81 -24.15 3.37
CA TRP A 13 0.20 -25.12 4.29
C TRP A 13 1.20 -25.72 5.30
N ARG A 14 2.32 -26.23 4.80
CA ARG A 14 3.34 -26.92 5.62
C ARG A 14 4.73 -26.48 5.19
N ARG A 15 5.61 -26.23 6.17
CA ARG A 15 7.03 -25.96 5.92
C ARG A 15 7.62 -27.08 5.07
N CYS A 16 8.28 -26.71 3.98
CA CYS A 16 8.93 -27.68 3.11
C CYS A 16 10.08 -28.38 3.84
N ARG A 17 10.30 -29.66 3.54
CA ARG A 17 11.40 -30.45 4.10
C ARG A 17 12.67 -30.35 3.25
N GLN A 18 12.58 -29.76 2.05
CA GLN A 18 13.65 -29.65 1.07
C GLN A 18 13.52 -28.36 0.26
N GLY A 19 14.58 -28.03 -0.49
CA GLY A 19 14.60 -26.90 -1.42
C GLY A 19 14.95 -25.57 -0.77
N GLN A 20 14.97 -24.52 -1.58
CA GLN A 20 15.47 -23.20 -1.21
C GLN A 20 14.62 -22.53 -0.12
N GLU A 21 13.35 -22.89 -0.01
CA GLU A 21 12.40 -22.34 0.96
C GLU A 21 12.22 -23.20 2.22
N GLN A 22 13.16 -24.11 2.55
CA GLN A 22 13.03 -24.99 3.72
C GLN A 22 12.91 -24.23 5.06
N TYR A 23 13.34 -22.97 5.09
CA TYR A 23 13.22 -22.06 6.24
C TYR A 23 11.99 -21.15 6.19
N HIS A 24 11.23 -21.15 5.08
CA HIS A 24 9.96 -20.43 4.99
C HIS A 24 8.89 -21.21 5.77
N ALA A 25 8.36 -20.60 6.83
CA ALA A 25 7.33 -21.22 7.66
C ALA A 25 6.03 -21.48 6.88
N GLY A 26 5.16 -22.28 7.49
CA GLY A 26 3.80 -22.50 7.01
C GLY A 26 2.85 -22.64 8.19
N LEU A 27 1.57 -22.91 7.92
CA LEU A 27 0.59 -23.17 8.97
C LEU A 27 0.98 -24.39 9.82
N ARG A 28 1.68 -25.36 9.22
CA ARG A 28 2.23 -26.54 9.89
C ARG A 28 3.76 -26.61 9.83
N ARG A 29 4.33 -27.23 10.86
CA ARG A 29 5.76 -27.53 10.97
C ARG A 29 6.19 -28.66 10.03
N GLN A 30 7.51 -28.89 9.91
CA GLN A 30 8.05 -29.96 9.06
C GLN A 30 7.62 -31.37 9.49
N ASP A 31 7.40 -31.60 10.78
CA ASP A 31 6.87 -32.85 11.34
C ASP A 31 5.35 -33.01 11.09
N GLY A 32 4.66 -31.93 10.73
CA GLY A 32 3.23 -31.88 10.45
C GLY A 32 2.38 -31.44 11.64
N SER A 33 2.98 -31.17 12.80
CA SER A 33 2.28 -30.56 13.92
C SER A 33 1.82 -29.12 13.57
N PRO A 34 0.70 -28.64 14.15
CA PRO A 34 0.24 -27.27 13.93
C PRO A 34 1.25 -26.26 14.46
N ASP A 35 1.53 -25.24 13.65
CA ASP A 35 2.38 -24.11 14.04
C ASP A 35 1.53 -22.94 14.55
N ARG A 36 2.17 -21.83 14.95
CA ARG A 36 1.48 -20.61 15.39
C ARG A 36 0.43 -20.14 14.38
N GLY A 37 0.82 -20.03 13.11
CA GLY A 37 -0.05 -19.53 12.04
C GLY A 37 -1.34 -20.35 11.87
N TYR A 38 -1.32 -21.66 12.13
CA TYR A 38 -2.54 -22.48 12.08
C TYR A 38 -3.58 -22.03 13.11
N ARG A 39 -3.16 -21.78 14.36
CA ARG A 39 -4.09 -21.35 15.42
C ARG A 39 -4.66 -19.97 15.14
N GLU A 40 -3.80 -19.03 14.74
CA GLU A 40 -4.21 -17.66 14.43
C GLU A 40 -5.12 -17.60 13.20
N ALA A 41 -4.83 -18.38 12.16
CA ALA A 41 -5.69 -18.48 10.99
C ALA A 41 -7.06 -19.10 11.32
N SER A 42 -7.13 -20.08 12.23
CA SER A 42 -8.40 -20.62 12.70
C SER A 42 -9.23 -19.56 13.44
N THR A 43 -8.63 -18.86 14.39
CA THR A 43 -9.32 -17.77 15.11
C THR A 43 -9.78 -16.67 14.15
N ALA A 44 -8.91 -16.25 13.22
CA ALA A 44 -9.27 -15.24 12.23
C ALA A 44 -10.40 -15.70 11.31
N ALA A 45 -10.47 -16.99 10.95
CA ALA A 45 -11.56 -17.52 10.15
C ALA A 45 -12.90 -17.51 10.91
N ASP A 46 -12.87 -17.69 12.23
CA ASP A 46 -14.07 -17.61 13.08
C ASP A 46 -14.51 -16.16 13.32
N GLU A 47 -13.57 -15.21 13.39
CA GLU A 47 -13.84 -13.80 13.72
C GLU A 47 -14.10 -12.91 12.50
N LEU A 48 -13.52 -13.23 11.33
CA LEU A 48 -13.51 -12.35 10.15
C LEU A 48 -14.44 -12.91 9.05
N PHE A 49 -15.72 -13.06 9.38
CA PHE A 49 -16.77 -13.46 8.45
C PHE A 49 -17.83 -12.36 8.31
N ASP A 50 -18.49 -12.31 7.16
CA ASP A 50 -19.61 -11.38 6.86
C ASP A 50 -19.29 -9.91 7.13
N LEU A 51 -18.22 -9.42 6.49
CA LEU A 51 -17.77 -8.03 6.60
C LEU A 51 -18.24 -7.21 5.39
N ASP A 52 -18.61 -5.95 5.63
CA ASP A 52 -19.00 -5.01 4.58
C ASP A 52 -17.82 -4.60 3.69
N SER A 53 -18.14 -4.12 2.48
CA SER A 53 -17.17 -3.51 1.58
C SER A 53 -16.60 -2.21 2.16
N VAL A 54 -15.37 -1.90 1.76
CA VAL A 54 -14.66 -0.69 2.20
C VAL A 54 -14.63 0.31 1.06
N ASP A 55 -15.20 1.49 1.26
CA ASP A 55 -15.15 2.60 0.32
C ASP A 55 -14.10 3.64 0.73
N ALA A 56 -13.42 4.22 -0.26
CA ALA A 56 -12.42 5.28 -0.07
C ALA A 56 -12.89 6.60 -0.70
N SER A 57 -12.78 7.70 0.06
CA SER A 57 -13.10 9.05 -0.41
C SER A 57 -11.90 9.80 -0.98
N VAL A 58 -10.69 9.26 -0.82
CA VAL A 58 -9.44 9.89 -1.27
C VAL A 58 -8.69 8.94 -2.20
N ALA A 59 -8.18 9.47 -3.30
CA ALA A 59 -7.29 8.75 -4.21
C ALA A 59 -5.83 9.19 -4.01
N LEU A 60 -4.94 8.21 -4.04
CA LEU A 60 -3.49 8.39 -4.11
C LEU A 60 -2.99 7.85 -5.44
N VAL A 61 -2.49 8.73 -6.31
CA VAL A 61 -2.04 8.36 -7.65
C VAL A 61 -0.68 7.67 -7.57
N HIS A 62 -0.63 6.44 -8.08
CA HIS A 62 0.59 5.69 -8.32
C HIS A 62 0.82 5.54 -9.82
N ASP A 63 1.99 5.97 -10.27
CA ASP A 63 2.41 5.91 -11.67
C ASP A 63 3.71 5.14 -11.82
N TYR A 64 3.66 4.04 -12.58
CA TYR A 64 4.82 3.23 -12.91
C TYR A 64 5.81 3.98 -13.81
N GLU A 65 5.33 4.83 -14.71
CA GLU A 65 6.19 5.59 -15.61
C GLU A 65 7.02 6.61 -14.83
N SER A 66 6.39 7.33 -13.90
CA SER A 66 7.09 8.20 -12.94
C SER A 66 8.03 7.44 -12.02
N LEU A 67 7.67 6.23 -11.56
CA LEU A 67 8.58 5.37 -10.79
C LEU A 67 9.85 5.04 -11.60
N TRP A 68 9.71 4.63 -12.86
CA TRP A 68 10.86 4.26 -13.70
C TRP A 68 11.70 5.47 -14.12
N ALA A 69 11.07 6.59 -14.45
CA ALA A 69 11.74 7.84 -14.80
C ALA A 69 12.58 8.35 -13.62
N THR A 70 11.98 8.43 -12.43
CA THR A 70 12.69 8.95 -11.24
C THR A 70 13.67 7.94 -10.64
N ARG A 71 13.58 6.66 -11.00
CA ARG A 71 14.64 5.68 -10.71
C ARG A 71 15.83 5.85 -11.65
N SER A 72 15.57 6.15 -12.92
CA SER A 72 16.61 6.37 -13.94
C SER A 72 17.35 7.68 -13.72
N GLN A 73 16.62 8.73 -13.34
CA GLN A 73 17.16 10.05 -13.01
C GLN A 73 16.60 10.50 -11.65
N PRO A 74 17.25 10.07 -10.54
CA PRO A 74 16.83 10.43 -9.20
C PRO A 74 16.87 11.95 -8.98
N LEU A 75 15.82 12.49 -8.37
CA LEU A 75 15.76 13.91 -8.01
C LEU A 75 16.85 14.29 -6.99
N SER A 76 17.24 13.34 -6.15
CA SER A 76 18.35 13.46 -5.19
C SER A 76 18.97 12.08 -4.92
N PRO A 77 20.19 12.01 -4.34
CA PRO A 77 20.83 10.74 -3.99
C PRO A 77 20.00 9.86 -3.05
N ASP A 78 19.20 10.48 -2.18
CA ASP A 78 18.36 9.79 -1.20
C ASP A 78 16.93 9.56 -1.71
N TRP A 79 16.65 9.86 -3.00
CA TRP A 79 15.33 9.70 -3.58
C TRP A 79 14.94 8.22 -3.70
N VAL A 80 13.83 7.86 -3.05
CA VAL A 80 13.21 6.55 -3.17
C VAL A 80 11.71 6.75 -3.37
N TYR A 81 11.22 6.46 -4.57
CA TYR A 81 9.82 6.61 -4.96
C TYR A 81 8.85 5.99 -3.94
N TRP A 82 9.13 4.77 -3.49
CA TRP A 82 8.27 4.05 -2.54
C TRP A 82 8.22 4.72 -1.17
N ASN A 83 9.32 5.32 -0.70
CA ASN A 83 9.32 6.08 0.54
C ASN A 83 8.47 7.34 0.40
N HIS A 84 8.54 7.99 -0.75
CA HIS A 84 7.72 9.14 -1.08
C HIS A 84 6.24 8.79 -1.08
N LEU A 85 5.81 7.82 -1.91
CA LEU A 85 4.41 7.36 -1.98
C LEU A 85 3.87 6.93 -0.61
N ARG A 86 4.65 6.12 0.12
CA ARG A 86 4.26 5.62 1.44
C ARG A 86 4.10 6.75 2.45
N THR A 87 4.91 7.81 2.39
CA THR A 87 4.78 8.95 3.31
C THR A 87 3.41 9.61 3.19
N TYR A 88 2.88 9.80 1.98
CA TYR A 88 1.54 10.35 1.78
C TYR A 88 0.45 9.36 2.23
N TYR A 89 0.61 8.08 1.90
CA TYR A 89 -0.33 7.04 2.34
C TYR A 89 -0.43 6.97 3.87
N ASP A 90 0.70 6.89 4.57
CA ASP A 90 0.76 6.82 6.03
C ASP A 90 0.19 8.11 6.68
N ALA A 91 0.44 9.28 6.07
CA ALA A 91 -0.12 10.55 6.53
C ALA A 91 -1.66 10.56 6.49
N LEU A 92 -2.23 10.13 5.35
CA LEU A 92 -3.69 10.09 5.14
C LEU A 92 -4.37 9.09 6.10
N ARG A 93 -3.73 7.95 6.33
CA ARG A 93 -4.27 6.89 7.19
C ARG A 93 -4.02 7.09 8.69
N ALA A 94 -3.18 8.07 9.06
CA ALA A 94 -2.93 8.51 10.43
C ALA A 94 -2.34 7.44 11.38
N ASP A 95 -1.67 6.41 10.86
CA ASP A 95 -1.32 5.21 11.65
C ASP A 95 0.17 5.04 12.00
N VAL A 96 1.09 5.88 11.47
CA VAL A 96 2.53 5.64 11.68
C VAL A 96 3.30 6.96 11.64
N GLU A 97 4.26 7.16 12.56
CA GLU A 97 5.29 8.21 12.41
C GLU A 97 6.02 8.05 11.06
N PRO A 98 6.40 9.16 10.40
CA PRO A 98 7.04 9.08 9.10
C PRO A 98 8.34 8.26 9.20
N PRO A 99 8.67 7.43 8.19
CA PRO A 99 9.87 6.61 8.24
C PRO A 99 11.13 7.45 8.43
N SER A 100 12.13 6.90 9.14
CA SER A 100 13.43 7.55 9.32
C SER A 100 14.09 7.77 7.95
N GLY A 101 14.39 9.02 7.60
CA GLY A 101 14.96 9.40 6.29
C GLY A 101 14.04 10.23 5.39
N VAL A 102 12.83 10.54 5.85
CA VAL A 102 11.93 11.49 5.16
C VAL A 102 12.55 12.89 5.18
N THR A 103 12.76 13.47 3.99
CA THR A 103 13.32 14.83 3.85
C THR A 103 12.35 15.88 4.39
N SER A 104 12.87 17.08 4.72
CA SER A 104 12.07 18.17 5.30
C SER A 104 10.83 18.52 4.46
N SER A 105 10.94 18.48 3.13
CA SER A 105 9.83 18.75 2.21
C SER A 105 8.69 17.74 2.35
N LEU A 106 9.00 16.46 2.55
CA LEU A 106 8.01 15.40 2.70
C LEU A 106 7.33 15.44 4.06
N ARG A 107 8.08 15.82 5.08
CA ARG A 107 7.55 16.04 6.42
C ARG A 107 6.47 17.12 6.42
N THR A 108 6.62 18.19 5.64
CA THR A 108 5.60 19.25 5.50
C THR A 108 4.26 18.72 4.97
N TYR A 109 4.27 17.91 3.90
CA TYR A 109 3.04 17.34 3.35
C TYR A 109 2.45 16.26 4.27
N TYR A 110 3.31 15.44 4.88
CA TYR A 110 2.91 14.49 5.89
C TYR A 110 2.20 15.19 7.06
N ASP A 111 2.79 16.22 7.66
CA ASP A 111 2.22 16.96 8.79
C ASP A 111 0.90 17.66 8.41
N ALA A 112 0.75 18.09 7.14
CA ALA A 112 -0.48 18.69 6.63
C ALA A 112 -1.63 17.68 6.40
N LEU A 113 -1.29 16.43 6.09
CA LEU A 113 -2.26 15.36 5.82
C LEU A 113 -2.50 14.45 7.03
N ARG A 114 -1.59 14.49 8.02
CA ARG A 114 -1.66 13.72 9.26
C ARG A 114 -2.97 14.00 9.98
N ALA A 115 -3.60 12.92 10.45
CA ALA A 115 -4.79 12.91 11.31
C ALA A 115 -6.17 13.03 10.61
N ARG A 116 -6.38 12.32 9.49
CA ARG A 116 -7.73 12.11 8.96
C ARG A 116 -8.28 10.69 9.07
N GLY A 117 -7.41 9.67 9.20
CA GLY A 117 -7.86 8.27 9.37
C GLY A 117 -8.76 7.79 8.22
N VAL A 118 -8.56 8.33 7.01
CA VAL A 118 -9.42 8.07 5.86
C VAL A 118 -8.99 6.81 5.11
N GLN A 119 -9.97 6.12 4.52
CA GLN A 119 -9.70 5.07 3.53
C GLN A 119 -9.18 5.73 2.24
N VAL A 120 -8.17 5.09 1.64
CA VAL A 120 -7.46 5.62 0.47
C VAL A 120 -7.36 4.55 -0.59
N ASP A 121 -7.78 4.90 -1.80
CA ASP A 121 -7.55 4.07 -2.99
C ASP A 121 -6.22 4.45 -3.63
N ILE A 122 -5.42 3.45 -3.99
CA ILE A 122 -4.24 3.64 -4.83
C ILE A 122 -4.66 3.42 -6.27
N VAL A 123 -4.56 4.45 -7.10
CA VAL A 123 -5.09 4.45 -8.47
C VAL A 123 -4.00 4.74 -9.50
N SER A 124 -4.19 4.26 -10.73
CA SER A 124 -3.38 4.69 -11.86
C SER A 124 -3.75 6.12 -12.29
N PRO A 125 -2.88 6.82 -13.04
CA PRO A 125 -3.21 8.14 -13.58
C PRO A 125 -4.42 8.15 -14.51
N GLU A 126 -4.72 7.02 -15.15
CA GLU A 126 -5.84 6.85 -16.09
C GLU A 126 -7.17 6.54 -15.39
N ALA A 127 -7.19 6.39 -14.06
CA ALA A 127 -8.41 6.08 -13.34
C ALA A 127 -9.38 7.28 -13.33
N THR A 128 -10.68 7.00 -13.37
CA THR A 128 -11.71 8.04 -13.20
C THR A 128 -11.64 8.64 -11.79
N LEU A 129 -11.53 9.96 -11.71
CA LEU A 129 -11.29 10.69 -10.45
C LEU A 129 -12.55 11.32 -9.83
N GLU A 130 -13.65 11.39 -10.59
CA GLU A 130 -14.91 12.07 -10.24
C GLU A 130 -15.54 11.61 -8.91
N ARG A 131 -15.24 10.38 -8.49
CA ARG A 131 -15.81 9.77 -7.27
C ARG A 131 -15.09 10.16 -5.98
N TYR A 132 -13.93 10.80 -6.07
CA TYR A 132 -13.11 11.11 -4.90
C TYR A 132 -13.28 12.57 -4.48
N ASP A 133 -13.41 12.79 -3.17
CA ASP A 133 -13.45 14.14 -2.58
C ASP A 133 -12.09 14.85 -2.70
N ALA A 134 -11.00 14.09 -2.79
CA ALA A 134 -9.66 14.59 -2.99
C ALA A 134 -8.77 13.59 -3.72
N VAL A 135 -7.86 14.12 -4.55
CA VAL A 135 -6.83 13.35 -5.25
C VAL A 135 -5.45 13.88 -4.85
N VAL A 136 -4.57 12.97 -4.45
CA VAL A 136 -3.18 13.26 -4.10
C VAL A 136 -2.27 12.60 -5.13
N ALA A 137 -1.44 13.40 -5.78
CA ALA A 137 -0.49 12.95 -6.81
C ALA A 137 0.95 13.27 -6.37
N PRO A 138 1.60 12.42 -5.55
CA PRO A 138 2.89 12.74 -4.95
C PRO A 138 4.02 12.90 -5.97
N THR A 139 3.99 12.11 -7.05
CA THR A 139 4.99 12.15 -8.11
C THR A 139 4.30 11.81 -9.41
N LEU A 140 4.13 12.85 -10.22
CA LEU A 140 3.51 12.79 -11.55
C LEU A 140 4.52 13.45 -12.49
N TYR A 141 5.62 12.72 -12.73
CA TYR A 141 6.82 13.22 -13.41
C TYR A 141 6.61 13.32 -14.92
N LEU A 142 5.77 12.45 -15.47
CA LEU A 142 5.38 12.46 -16.87
C LEU A 142 3.87 12.74 -16.93
N VAL A 143 3.49 13.82 -17.62
CA VAL A 143 2.09 14.22 -17.80
C VAL A 143 1.84 14.36 -19.29
N GLY A 144 1.01 13.49 -19.84
CA GLY A 144 0.50 13.62 -21.21
C GLY A 144 -0.70 14.56 -21.27
N ASP A 145 -1.07 14.97 -22.48
CA ASP A 145 -2.19 15.90 -22.70
C ASP A 145 -3.52 15.37 -22.13
N GLU A 146 -3.81 14.07 -22.30
CA GLU A 146 -5.03 13.44 -21.80
C GLU A 146 -5.14 13.50 -20.27
N LEU A 147 -4.05 13.18 -19.56
CA LEU A 147 -4.00 13.27 -18.10
C LEU A 147 -4.07 14.72 -17.62
N SER A 148 -3.44 15.64 -18.34
CA SER A 148 -3.55 17.08 -18.04
C SER A 148 -5.00 17.55 -18.11
N THR A 149 -5.74 17.17 -19.15
CA THR A 149 -7.15 17.52 -19.30
C THR A 149 -7.99 16.92 -18.17
N ALA A 150 -7.80 15.63 -17.87
CA ALA A 150 -8.53 14.93 -16.81
C ALA A 150 -8.32 15.52 -15.40
N LEU A 151 -7.21 16.22 -15.16
CA LEU A 151 -6.93 16.88 -13.87
C LEU A 151 -7.49 18.31 -13.79
N THR A 152 -7.86 18.92 -14.91
CA THR A 152 -8.33 20.31 -14.98
C THR A 152 -9.84 20.46 -15.13
N ASP A 153 -10.52 19.41 -15.58
CA ASP A 153 -11.98 19.34 -15.71
C ASP A 153 -12.66 19.07 -14.35
#